data_AF-A0A6A6SVQ7-F1
#
_entry.id   AF-A0A6A6SVQ7-F1
#
_cell.length_a   1.000
_cell.length_b   1.000
_cell.length_c   1.000
_cell.angle_alpha   90.00
_cell.angle_beta   90.00
_cell.angle_gamma   90.00
#
_symmetry.space_group_name_H-M   'P 1'
#
loop_
_entity.id
_entity.type
_entity.pdbx_description
1 polymer ?
#
loop_
_entity_poly.entity_id
_entity_poly.type
_entity_poly.pdbx_seq_one_letter_code
_entity_poly.pdbx_strand_id
1 'polypeptide(L)'
;RLRVSSQAMSIASPVFAAMFNGRFSEGQNLSSASPKEVDLPDDDDKLMTWLVKIIHSKTLDMPKSIDVQELAQFGVLCDKYDCVEATRPWSKTWVSQVITKPGIANSIMAEKLLSATYIFDLPHEFEQITRMMIIDRDAP
;
A
#
# COMPACT_ATOMS: atom_id res chain seq x y z
N ARG A 1 9.09 -16.13 3.17
CA ARG A 1 8.61 -16.17 4.58
C ARG A 1 9.15 -14.96 5.32
N LEU A 2 8.29 -14.23 6.04
CA LEU A 2 8.65 -13.03 6.82
C LEU A 2 8.30 -13.29 8.28
N ARG A 3 9.19 -12.87 9.20
CA ARG A 3 8.88 -12.88 10.63
C ARG A 3 8.40 -11.50 11.05
N VAL A 4 7.18 -11.44 11.55
CA VAL A 4 6.48 -10.21 11.93
C VAL A 4 6.07 -10.24 13.40
N SER A 5 5.79 -9.06 13.95
CA SER A 5 5.11 -8.92 15.25
C SER A 5 3.62 -8.82 15.00
N SER A 6 2.85 -9.82 15.43
CA SER A 6 1.38 -9.80 15.34
C SER A 6 0.81 -8.54 16.00
N GLN A 7 1.38 -8.10 17.13
CA GLN A 7 0.95 -6.88 17.79
C GLN A 7 1.13 -5.62 16.91
N ALA A 8 2.26 -5.48 16.23
CA ALA A 8 2.49 -4.31 15.37
C ALA A 8 1.55 -4.33 14.16
N MET A 9 1.33 -5.51 13.57
CA MET A 9 0.37 -5.70 12.49
C MET A 9 -1.05 -5.34 12.94
N SER A 10 -1.48 -5.80 14.13
CA SER A 10 -2.79 -5.49 14.70
C SER A 10 -2.98 -4.01 15.03
N ILE A 11 -1.92 -3.30 15.45
CA ILE A 11 -1.99 -1.85 15.69
C ILE A 11 -2.19 -1.10 14.38
N ALA A 12 -1.52 -1.53 13.31
CA ALA A 12 -1.54 -0.84 12.02
C ALA A 12 -2.77 -1.17 11.16
N SER A 13 -3.50 -2.24 11.47
CA SER A 13 -4.57 -2.77 10.63
C SER A 13 -5.64 -3.46 11.47
N PRO A 14 -6.92 -3.04 11.38
CA PRO A 14 -8.02 -3.73 12.04
C PRO A 14 -8.27 -5.11 11.43
N VAL A 15 -7.94 -5.33 10.16
CA VAL A 15 -8.04 -6.64 9.50
C VAL A 15 -7.04 -7.62 10.11
N PHE A 16 -5.77 -7.22 10.28
CA PHE A 16 -4.79 -8.04 10.99
C PHE A 16 -5.13 -8.19 12.48
N ALA A 17 -5.70 -7.16 13.11
CA ALA A 17 -6.19 -7.27 14.48
C ALA A 17 -7.29 -8.35 14.59
N ALA A 18 -8.22 -8.39 13.64
CA ALA A 18 -9.24 -9.42 13.58
C ALA A 18 -8.66 -10.81 13.31
N MET A 19 -7.66 -10.91 12.43
CA MET A 19 -6.96 -12.16 12.11
C MET A 19 -6.21 -12.73 13.32
N PHE A 20 -5.56 -11.87 14.11
CA PHE A 20 -4.70 -12.28 15.23
C PHE A 20 -5.37 -12.27 16.61
N ASN A 21 -6.66 -11.97 16.71
CA ASN A 21 -7.38 -11.91 18.00
C ASN A 21 -7.70 -13.28 18.64
N GLY A 22 -7.29 -14.39 18.03
CA GLY A 22 -7.50 -15.75 18.55
C GLY A 22 -8.84 -16.40 18.19
N ARG A 23 -9.76 -15.70 17.52
CA ARG A 23 -11.03 -16.27 17.05
C ARG A 23 -10.85 -17.16 15.83
N PHE A 24 -9.89 -16.82 14.97
CA PHE A 24 -9.50 -17.60 13.82
C PHE A 24 -8.27 -18.44 14.12
N SER A 25 -8.01 -19.43 13.26
CA SER A 25 -6.88 -20.34 13.43
C SER A 25 -5.58 -19.56 13.54
N GLU A 26 -5.41 -18.52 12.72
CA GLU A 26 -4.26 -17.65 12.55
C GLU A 26 -3.85 -16.95 13.85
N GLY A 27 -4.82 -16.59 14.70
CA GLY A 27 -4.58 -15.94 15.99
C GLY A 27 -4.39 -16.89 17.17
N GLN A 28 -4.63 -18.20 17.00
CA GLN A 28 -4.48 -19.17 18.08
C GLN A 28 -3.02 -19.60 18.25
N ASN A 29 -2.60 -19.73 19.52
CA ASN A 29 -1.25 -20.19 19.91
C ASN A 29 -0.11 -19.32 19.36
N LEU A 30 -0.33 -18.01 19.19
CA LEU A 30 0.73 -17.07 18.83
C LEU A 30 1.83 -17.08 19.91
N SER A 31 3.05 -17.42 19.50
CA SER A 31 4.21 -17.49 20.39
C SER A 31 5.43 -16.85 19.73
N SER A 32 6.18 -16.05 20.50
CA SER A 32 7.46 -15.54 20.03
C SER A 32 8.51 -16.65 19.92
N ALA A 33 8.43 -17.69 20.75
CA ALA A 33 9.35 -18.83 20.76
C ALA A 33 9.04 -19.86 19.67
N SER A 34 7.76 -20.01 19.31
CA SER A 34 7.30 -20.85 18.20
C SER A 34 6.31 -20.06 17.34
N PRO A 35 6.82 -19.19 16.44
CA PRO A 35 5.97 -18.36 15.60
C PRO A 35 5.07 -19.21 14.72
N LYS A 36 3.79 -18.85 14.66
CA LYS A 36 2.83 -19.47 13.76
C LYS A 36 3.02 -18.95 12.34
N GLU A 37 2.99 -19.87 11.37
CA GLU A 37 2.94 -19.50 9.95
C GLU A 37 1.50 -19.23 9.54
N VAL A 38 1.30 -18.14 8.82
CA VAL A 38 0.02 -17.71 8.26
C VAL A 38 0.26 -17.52 6.77
N ASP A 39 -0.45 -18.29 5.95
CA ASP A 39 -0.34 -18.22 4.50
C ASP A 39 -1.30 -17.16 3.96
N LEU A 40 -0.79 -16.30 3.08
CA LEU A 40 -1.55 -15.23 2.42
C LEU A 40 -1.45 -15.41 0.89
N PRO A 41 -2.05 -16.47 0.32
CA PRO A 41 -1.80 -16.89 -1.06
C PRO A 41 -2.30 -15.92 -2.12
N ASP A 42 -3.23 -15.03 -1.76
CA ASP A 42 -3.83 -14.06 -2.68
C ASP A 42 -3.06 -12.74 -2.75
N ASP A 43 -2.01 -12.56 -1.94
CA ASP A 43 -1.24 -11.33 -1.87
C ASP A 43 0.07 -11.40 -2.64
N ASP A 44 0.45 -10.29 -3.27
CA ASP A 44 1.76 -10.17 -3.90
C ASP A 44 2.88 -10.11 -2.85
N ASP A 45 3.81 -11.06 -2.93
CA ASP A 45 4.93 -11.22 -1.99
C ASP A 45 5.76 -9.93 -1.82
N LYS A 46 5.99 -9.19 -2.91
CA LYS A 46 6.81 -7.98 -2.90
C LYS A 46 6.07 -6.84 -2.21
N LEU A 47 4.79 -6.64 -2.54
CA LEU A 47 3.97 -5.57 -1.93
C LEU A 47 3.70 -5.85 -0.44
N MET A 48 3.44 -7.11 -0.09
CA MET A 48 3.31 -7.52 1.32
C MET A 48 4.60 -7.29 2.09
N THR A 49 5.76 -7.57 1.47
CA THR A 49 7.06 -7.28 2.08
C THR A 49 7.23 -5.78 2.36
N TRP A 50 6.81 -4.90 1.46
CA TRP A 50 6.84 -3.46 1.68
C TRP A 50 5.93 -3.03 2.82
N LEU A 51 4.67 -3.50 2.84
CA LEU A 51 3.72 -3.19 3.90
C LEU A 51 4.27 -3.58 5.28
N VAL A 52 4.76 -4.81 5.41
CA VAL A 52 5.35 -5.33 6.65
C VAL A 52 6.57 -4.51 7.08
N LYS A 53 7.45 -4.14 6.14
CA LYS A 53 8.60 -3.28 6.43
C LYS A 53 8.19 -1.91 6.94
N ILE A 54 7.15 -1.31 6.34
CA ILE A 54 6.61 -0.01 6.77
C ILE A 54 6.06 -0.12 8.20
N ILE A 55 5.20 -1.10 8.47
CA ILE A 55 4.61 -1.35 9.80
C ILE A 55 5.69 -1.56 10.87
N HIS A 56 6.78 -2.25 10.52
CA HIS A 56 7.89 -2.49 11.44
C HIS A 56 8.99 -1.42 11.44
N SER A 57 8.81 -0.31 10.72
CA SER A 57 9.83 0.74 10.59
C SER A 57 11.20 0.22 10.09
N LYS A 58 11.20 -0.85 9.30
CA LYS A 58 12.39 -1.46 8.68
C LYS A 58 12.53 -1.00 7.23
N THR A 59 12.71 0.31 7.05
CA THR A 59 12.53 0.95 5.74
C THR A 59 13.83 1.38 5.04
N LEU A 60 14.99 0.99 5.57
CA LEU A 60 16.30 1.38 5.02
C LEU A 60 16.52 0.92 3.57
N ASP A 61 15.93 -0.21 3.19
CA ASP A 61 16.04 -0.84 1.89
C ASP A 61 14.74 -0.75 1.07
N MET A 62 13.84 0.16 1.44
CA MET A 62 12.62 0.43 0.67
C MET A 62 12.96 1.09 -0.67
N PRO A 63 12.19 0.79 -1.74
CA PRO A 63 12.39 1.43 -3.01
C PRO A 63 12.18 2.93 -2.87
N LYS A 64 13.15 3.71 -3.35
CA LYS A 64 13.04 5.16 -3.36
C LYS A 64 11.96 5.63 -4.30
N SER A 65 11.68 4.87 -5.37
CA SER A 65 10.63 5.11 -6.35
C SER A 65 10.05 3.80 -6.83
N ILE A 66 8.77 3.80 -7.17
CA ILE A 66 8.05 2.66 -7.75
C ILE A 66 7.39 3.09 -9.07
N ASP A 67 6.88 2.13 -9.83
CA ASP A 67 6.07 2.42 -11.01
C ASP A 67 4.58 2.63 -10.66
N VAL A 68 3.79 3.10 -11.64
CA VAL A 68 2.36 3.40 -11.46
C VAL A 68 1.56 2.14 -11.13
N GLN A 69 1.94 0.99 -11.71
CA GLN A 69 1.24 -0.27 -11.50
C GLN A 69 1.45 -0.78 -10.07
N GLU A 70 2.70 -0.78 -9.61
CA GLU A 70 3.07 -1.14 -8.24
C GLU A 70 2.39 -0.23 -7.23
N LEU A 71 2.32 1.08 -7.50
CA LEU A 71 1.65 2.04 -6.62
C LEU A 71 0.16 1.75 -6.49
N ALA A 72 -0.52 1.50 -7.60
CA ALA A 72 -1.95 1.17 -7.59
C ALA A 72 -2.22 -0.16 -6.88
N GLN A 73 -1.43 -1.19 -7.15
CA GLN A 73 -1.55 -2.49 -6.48
C GLN A 73 -1.26 -2.39 -4.98
N PHE A 74 -0.27 -1.58 -4.59
CA PHE A 74 0.03 -1.32 -3.19
C PHE A 74 -1.12 -0.59 -2.49
N GLY A 75 -1.79 0.34 -3.19
CA GLY A 75 -3.03 0.96 -2.72
C GLY A 75 -4.13 -0.06 -2.44
N VAL A 76 -4.41 -0.95 -3.40
CA VAL A 76 -5.39 -2.04 -3.22
C VAL A 76 -5.03 -2.94 -2.03
N LEU A 77 -3.73 -3.24 -1.84
CA LEU A 77 -3.28 -4.01 -0.68
C LEU A 77 -3.53 -3.26 0.64
N CYS A 78 -3.23 -1.96 0.69
CA CYS A 78 -3.45 -1.15 1.88
C CYS A 78 -4.93 -1.02 2.22
N ASP A 79 -5.79 -0.89 1.22
CA ASP A 79 -7.24 -0.87 1.36
C ASP A 79 -7.79 -2.22 1.85
N LYS A 80 -7.34 -3.34 1.25
CA LYS A 80 -7.69 -4.72 1.66
C LYS A 80 -7.45 -4.96 3.15
N TYR A 81 -6.35 -4.44 3.68
CA TYR A 81 -5.97 -4.59 5.08
C TYR A 81 -6.34 -3.38 5.95
N ASP A 82 -7.03 -2.38 5.41
CA ASP A 82 -7.42 -1.15 6.11
C ASP A 82 -6.26 -0.51 6.89
N CYS A 83 -5.15 -0.27 6.19
CA CYS A 83 -3.89 0.21 6.77
C CYS A 83 -3.28 1.38 5.98
N VAL A 84 -4.11 2.12 5.25
CA VAL A 84 -3.73 3.30 4.48
C VAL A 84 -3.03 4.34 5.36
N GLU A 85 -3.54 4.59 6.56
CA GLU A 85 -2.96 5.59 7.48
C GLU A 85 -1.52 5.22 7.86
N ALA A 86 -1.26 3.94 8.15
CA ALA A 86 0.06 3.43 8.53
C ALA A 86 1.09 3.56 7.39
N THR A 87 0.66 3.58 6.13
CA THR A 87 1.54 3.66 4.96
C THR A 87 1.64 5.06 4.36
N ARG A 88 0.85 6.02 4.85
CA ARG A 88 0.71 7.36 4.28
C ARG A 88 2.01 8.10 3.96
N PRO A 89 3.06 8.11 4.82
CA PRO A 89 4.31 8.79 4.50
C PRO A 89 5.00 8.24 3.24
N TRP A 90 4.94 6.93 3.03
CA TRP A 90 5.51 6.26 1.86
C TRP A 90 4.63 6.47 0.63
N SER A 91 3.32 6.26 0.77
CA SER A 91 2.37 6.43 -0.32
C SER A 91 2.42 7.85 -0.89
N LYS A 92 2.47 8.88 -0.04
CA LYS A 92 2.61 10.27 -0.48
C LYS A 92 3.92 10.54 -1.22
N THR A 93 5.02 9.96 -0.73
CA THR A 93 6.34 10.10 -1.37
C THR A 93 6.34 9.46 -2.76
N TRP A 94 5.84 8.23 -2.87
CA TRP A 94 5.78 7.53 -4.15
C TRP A 94 4.81 8.18 -5.13
N VAL A 95 3.63 8.61 -4.69
CA VAL A 95 2.67 9.36 -5.53
C VAL A 95 3.32 10.61 -6.09
N SER A 96 3.93 11.45 -5.23
CA SER A 96 4.60 12.68 -5.66
C SER A 96 5.67 12.42 -6.72
N GLN A 97 6.47 11.37 -6.54
CA GLN A 97 7.49 11.01 -7.52
C GLN A 97 6.89 10.53 -8.83
N VAL A 98 5.84 9.70 -8.76
CA VAL A 98 5.17 9.20 -9.95
C VAL A 98 4.57 10.37 -10.72
N ILE A 99 3.84 11.30 -10.08
CA ILE A 99 3.25 12.52 -10.69
C ILE A 99 4.28 13.38 -11.43
N THR A 100 5.53 13.42 -10.95
CA THR A 100 6.59 14.24 -11.58
C THR A 100 7.25 13.57 -12.78
N LYS A 101 6.99 12.28 -13.05
CA LYS A 101 7.60 11.57 -14.18
C LYS A 101 6.94 12.01 -15.50
N PRO A 102 7.72 12.25 -16.57
CA PRO A 102 7.15 12.48 -17.89
C PRO A 102 6.43 11.23 -18.40
N GLY A 103 5.31 11.39 -19.12
CA GLY A 103 4.57 10.29 -19.75
C GLY A 103 3.32 9.80 -19.00
N ILE A 104 2.90 10.46 -17.91
CA ILE A 104 1.67 10.12 -17.17
C ILE A 104 0.39 10.40 -17.97
N ALA A 105 0.48 11.26 -18.99
CA ALA A 105 -0.65 11.63 -19.86
C ALA A 105 -1.33 10.42 -20.54
N ASN A 106 -0.71 9.24 -20.55
CA ASN A 106 -1.42 8.02 -20.94
C ASN A 106 -2.62 7.75 -20.01
N SER A 107 -3.82 7.65 -20.57
CA SER A 107 -5.08 7.42 -19.85
C SER A 107 -5.01 6.26 -18.85
N ILE A 108 -4.37 5.15 -19.20
CA ILE A 108 -4.26 3.97 -18.32
C ILE A 108 -3.40 4.27 -17.08
N MET A 109 -2.32 5.05 -17.24
CA MET A 109 -1.47 5.43 -16.12
C MET A 109 -2.16 6.46 -15.23
N ALA A 110 -2.85 7.43 -15.85
CA ALA A 110 -3.62 8.43 -15.14
C ALA A 110 -4.76 7.82 -14.32
N GLU A 111 -5.51 6.86 -14.86
CA GLU A 111 -6.59 6.14 -14.14
C GLU A 111 -6.08 5.39 -12.90
N LYS A 112 -4.94 4.70 -13.02
CA LYS A 112 -4.30 3.99 -11.90
C LYS A 112 -3.82 4.96 -10.83
N LEU A 113 -3.22 6.07 -11.23
CA LEU A 113 -2.71 7.09 -10.32
C LEU A 113 -3.85 7.84 -9.62
N LEU A 114 -4.95 8.10 -10.33
CA LEU A 114 -6.18 8.66 -9.78
C LEU A 114 -6.79 7.71 -8.73
N SER A 115 -6.85 6.41 -9.04
CA SER A 115 -7.32 5.40 -8.10
C SER A 115 -6.44 5.33 -6.85
N ALA A 116 -5.12 5.35 -7.01
CA ALA A 116 -4.19 5.34 -5.88
C ALA A 116 -4.34 6.59 -5.00
N THR A 117 -4.44 7.78 -5.59
CA THR A 117 -4.60 9.04 -4.83
C THR A 117 -5.94 9.12 -4.10
N TYR A 118 -6.99 8.52 -4.64
CA TYR A 118 -8.26 8.33 -3.94
C TYR A 118 -8.11 7.39 -2.74
N ILE A 119 -7.56 6.20 -2.94
CA ILE A 119 -7.37 5.19 -1.86
C ILE A 119 -6.53 5.76 -0.72
N PHE A 120 -5.44 6.48 -1.04
CA PHE A 120 -4.54 7.03 -0.03
C PHE A 120 -5.02 8.33 0.63
N ASP A 121 -6.21 8.81 0.27
CA ASP A 121 -6.77 10.10 0.73
C ASP A 121 -5.75 11.26 0.58
N LEU A 122 -5.33 11.46 -0.67
CA LEU A 122 -4.36 12.48 -1.10
C LEU A 122 -5.05 13.51 -2.01
N PRO A 123 -5.84 14.45 -1.44
CA PRO A 123 -6.71 15.32 -2.23
C PRO A 123 -5.97 16.28 -3.15
N HIS A 124 -4.80 16.78 -2.74
CA HIS A 124 -4.00 17.68 -3.57
C HIS A 124 -3.44 16.96 -4.81
N GLU A 125 -2.87 15.77 -4.61
CA GLU A 125 -2.36 14.92 -5.67
C GLU A 125 -3.49 14.44 -6.60
N PHE A 126 -4.66 14.10 -6.05
CA PHE A 126 -5.87 13.77 -6.81
C PHE A 126 -6.33 14.93 -7.71
N GLU A 127 -6.37 16.16 -7.17
CA GLU A 127 -6.71 17.35 -7.95
C GLU A 127 -5.71 17.58 -9.10
N GLN A 128 -4.42 17.41 -8.85
CA GLN A 128 -3.39 17.57 -9.89
C GLN A 128 -3.60 16.60 -11.05
N ILE A 129 -3.87 15.33 -10.77
CA ILE A 129 -4.07 14.30 -11.79
C ILE A 129 -5.35 14.56 -12.59
N THR A 130 -6.46 14.86 -11.91
CA THR A 130 -7.74 15.15 -12.59
C THR A 130 -7.63 16.36 -13.52
N ARG A 131 -6.93 17.43 -13.11
CA ARG A 131 -6.65 18.58 -13.98
C ARG A 131 -5.85 18.19 -15.21
N MET A 132 -4.79 17.39 -15.06
CA MET A 132 -3.99 16.90 -16.19
C MET A 132 -4.84 16.09 -17.17
N MET A 133 -5.71 15.21 -16.67
CA MET A 133 -6.59 14.37 -17.51
C MET A 133 -7.62 15.18 -18.30
N ILE A 134 -8.14 16.28 -17.75
CA ILE A 134 -9.09 17.14 -18.44
C ILE A 134 -8.38 17.92 -19.56
N ILE A 135 -7.21 18.51 -19.27
CA ILE A 135 -6.46 19.31 -20.25
C ILE A 135 -5.99 18.46 -21.44
N ASP A 136 -5.52 17.23 -21.20
CA ASP A 136 -5.03 16.35 -22.27
C ASP A 136 -6.16 15.85 -23.21
N ARG A 137 -7.41 15.80 -22.73
CA ARG A 137 -8.57 15.48 -23.57
C ARG A 137 -8.93 16.56 -24.57
N ASP A 138 -8.57 17.81 -24.28
CA ASP A 138 -8.85 18.98 -25.13
C ASP A 138 -7.67 19.34 -26.05
N ALA A 139 -6.61 18.53 -26.07
CA ALA A 139 -5.49 18.69 -27.00
C ALA A 139 -5.90 18.26 -28.43
N PRO A 140 -5.69 19.10 -29.44
CA PRO A 140 -6.13 18.85 -30.83
C PRO A 140 -5.42 17.68 -31.53
#